data_AF-A0A073HYP4-F1
#
_entry.id   AF-A0A073HYP4-F1
#
_cell.length_a   1.000
_cell.length_b   1.000
_cell.length_c   1.000
_cell.angle_alpha   90.00
_cell.angle_beta   90.00
_cell.angle_gamma   90.00
#
_symmetry.space_group_name_H-M   'P 1'
#
loop_
_entity.id
_entity.type
_entity.pdbx_description
1 polymer ?
#
loop_
_entity_poly.entity_id
_entity_poly.type
_entity_poly.pdbx_seq_one_letter_code
_entity_poly.pdbx_strand_id
1 'polypeptide(L)'
;MGKREKPEFIDATNETICTFCDKKFDKGTSIRTHLSLFHKQEHKESRLIEKLAKKTCKYCRFIFTRSNDCQMHEMRCQFKLEEIKQEEKRLKLKEKMGIFPGPAEVLVKVPKGVEMTTVKQRVKKLTYKLLTQPNIFEGDVRDLQM
;
A
#
# COMPACT_ATOMS: atom_id res chain seq x y z
N MET A 1 39.21 -10.90 41.12
CA MET A 1 39.48 -9.47 40.82
C MET A 1 39.36 -9.28 39.31
N GLY A 2 38.16 -8.95 38.81
CA GLY A 2 37.93 -8.79 37.36
C GLY A 2 38.53 -7.47 36.86
N LYS A 3 39.36 -7.53 35.82
CA LYS A 3 39.90 -6.35 35.13
C LYS A 3 38.71 -5.63 34.46
N ARG A 4 38.42 -4.40 34.88
CA ARG A 4 37.44 -3.55 34.19
C ARG A 4 38.03 -3.12 32.85
N GLU A 5 37.42 -3.56 31.76
CA GLU A 5 37.72 -3.05 30.43
C GLU A 5 37.34 -1.57 30.37
N LYS A 6 38.24 -0.74 29.82
CA LYS A 6 38.01 0.70 29.68
C LYS A 6 37.00 0.90 28.54
N PRO A 7 35.93 1.69 28.73
CA PRO A 7 34.99 1.98 27.66
C PRO A 7 35.71 2.74 26.53
N GLU A 8 35.56 2.24 25.31
CA GLU A 8 36.02 2.90 24.11
C GLU A 8 35.21 4.19 23.89
N PHE A 9 35.90 5.33 23.81
CA PHE A 9 35.29 6.62 23.54
C PHE A 9 35.06 6.72 22.03
N ILE A 10 33.82 6.51 21.58
CA ILE A 10 33.45 6.72 20.19
C ILE A 10 33.29 8.22 20.00
N ASP A 11 34.31 8.88 19.45
CA ASP A 11 34.21 10.26 18.98
C ASP A 11 33.28 10.31 17.76
N ALA A 12 31.97 10.43 18.02
CA ALA A 12 30.94 10.65 17.02
C ALA A 12 30.96 12.11 16.53
N THR A 13 32.13 12.63 16.12
CA THR A 13 32.21 13.87 15.36
C THR A 13 31.65 13.60 13.97
N ASN A 14 30.33 13.72 13.85
CA ASN A 14 29.62 13.65 12.58
C ASN A 14 30.04 14.86 11.73
N GLU A 15 31.11 14.70 10.96
CA GLU A 15 31.53 15.66 9.94
C GLU A 15 30.34 15.92 9.01
N THR A 16 29.92 17.18 8.90
CA THR A 16 28.83 17.58 7.99
C THR A 16 29.42 18.05 6.67
N ILE A 17 29.06 17.40 5.57
CA ILE A 17 29.58 17.71 4.24
C ILE A 17 28.56 18.57 3.48
N CYS A 18 29.01 19.64 2.82
CA CYS A 18 28.16 20.45 1.95
C CYS A 18 27.80 19.69 0.68
N THR A 19 26.51 19.56 0.38
CA THR A 19 26.00 18.81 -0.79
C THR A 19 26.30 19.46 -2.15
N PHE A 20 26.79 20.71 -2.17
CA PHE A 20 27.01 21.47 -3.41
C PHE A 20 28.49 21.62 -3.77
N CYS A 21 29.40 21.55 -2.78
CA CYS A 21 30.83 21.75 -3.00
C CYS A 21 31.72 20.79 -2.21
N ASP A 22 31.14 19.76 -1.57
CA ASP A 22 31.80 18.70 -0.82
C ASP A 22 32.77 19.16 0.29
N LYS A 23 32.69 20.43 0.70
CA LYS A 23 33.46 20.97 1.82
C LYS A 23 32.96 20.36 3.12
N LYS A 24 33.90 19.91 3.95
CA LYS A 24 33.64 19.33 5.28
C LYS A 24 33.56 20.42 6.34
N PHE A 25 32.65 20.25 7.29
CA PHE A 25 32.44 21.15 8.41
C PHE A 25 32.26 20.38 9.71
N ASP A 26 32.93 20.82 10.76
CA ASP A 26 32.90 20.19 12.09
C ASP A 26 31.59 20.45 12.86
N LYS A 27 30.82 21.47 12.44
CA LYS A 27 29.61 21.92 13.13
C LYS A 27 28.46 22.21 12.16
N GLY A 28 27.25 21.80 12.55
CA GLY A 28 26.02 22.08 11.81
C GLY A 28 25.69 23.58 11.65
N THR A 29 26.21 24.44 12.52
CA THR A 29 26.06 25.89 12.38
C THR A 29 26.96 26.44 11.27
N SER A 30 28.18 25.92 11.13
CA SER A 30 29.15 26.32 10.11
C SER A 30 28.68 25.97 8.70
N ILE A 31 28.07 24.80 8.50
CA ILE A 31 27.50 24.44 7.20
C ILE A 31 26.31 25.34 6.84
N ARG A 32 25.48 25.75 7.81
CA ARG A 32 24.34 26.63 7.56
C ARG A 32 24.78 28.04 7.14
N THR A 33 25.80 28.59 7.79
CA THR A 33 26.38 29.89 7.38
C THR A 33 27.04 29.78 6.02
N HIS A 34 27.79 28.70 5.75
CA HIS A 34 28.37 28.42 4.44
C HIS A 34 27.32 28.36 3.33
N LEU A 35 26.22 27.61 3.53
CA LEU A 35 25.12 27.52 2.57
C LEU A 35 24.47 28.89 2.30
N SER A 36 24.33 29.74 3.32
CA SER A 36 23.75 31.07 3.16
C SER A 36 24.65 32.05 2.42
N LEU A 37 25.97 31.90 2.51
CA LEU A 37 26.95 32.82 1.91
C LEU A 37 27.35 32.41 0.50
N PHE A 38 27.65 31.12 0.30
CA PHE A 38 28.21 30.60 -0.96
C PHE A 38 27.15 29.96 -1.86
N HIS A 39 26.07 29.41 -1.28
CA HIS A 39 25.03 28.66 -1.99
C HIS A 39 23.64 29.28 -1.80
N LYS A 40 23.55 30.63 -1.77
CA LYS A 40 22.32 31.36 -1.38
C LYS A 40 21.09 30.96 -2.20
N GLN A 41 21.24 30.80 -3.52
CA GLN A 41 20.14 30.44 -4.40
C GLN A 41 19.73 28.97 -4.21
N GLU A 42 20.68 28.05 -4.25
CA GLU A 42 20.45 26.61 -4.08
C GLU A 42 19.84 26.31 -2.70
N HIS A 43 20.32 26.99 -1.65
CA HIS A 43 19.77 26.88 -0.31
C HIS A 43 18.35 27.45 -0.20
N LYS A 44 18.00 28.50 -0.97
CA LYS A 44 16.63 29.02 -1.06
C LYS A 44 15.71 28.00 -1.75
N GLU A 45 16.14 27.43 -2.87
CA GLU A 45 15.40 26.42 -3.63
C GLU A 45 15.18 25.15 -2.80
N SER A 46 16.23 24.63 -2.15
CA SER A 46 16.15 23.49 -1.23
C SER A 46 15.11 23.72 -0.12
N ARG A 47 15.10 24.90 0.50
CA ARG A 47 14.09 25.26 1.51
C ARG A 47 12.68 25.34 0.96
N LEU A 48 12.49 25.76 -0.29
CA LEU A 48 11.17 25.79 -0.93
C LEU A 48 10.67 24.37 -1.21
N ILE A 49 11.54 23.50 -1.70
CA ILE A 49 11.25 22.07 -1.92
C ILE A 49 10.88 21.40 -0.59
N GLU A 50 11.65 21.63 0.48
CA GLU A 50 11.37 21.06 1.80
C GLU A 50 10.01 21.55 2.35
N LYS A 51 9.71 22.86 2.18
CA LYS A 51 8.42 23.43 2.58
C LYS A 51 7.25 22.85 1.79
N LEU A 52 7.43 22.62 0.49
CA LEU A 52 6.41 22.02 -0.37
C LEU A 52 6.22 20.54 -0.04
N ALA A 53 7.30 19.81 0.23
CA ALA A 53 7.25 18.42 0.69
C ALA A 53 6.48 18.28 2.02
N LYS A 54 6.69 19.18 2.99
CA LYS A 54 5.93 19.21 4.25
C LYS A 54 4.43 19.52 4.08
N LYS A 55 4.03 20.04 2.92
CA LYS A 55 2.64 20.35 2.58
C LYS A 55 2.03 19.36 1.62
N THR A 56 2.78 18.36 1.15
CA THR A 56 2.30 17.40 0.17
C THR A 56 2.14 16.04 0.84
N CYS A 57 0.93 15.48 0.79
CA CYS A 57 0.68 14.17 1.38
C CYS A 57 1.46 13.08 0.63
N LYS A 58 2.19 12.24 1.36
CA LYS A 58 2.97 11.13 0.78
C LYS A 58 2.12 10.09 0.03
N TYR A 59 0.87 9.91 0.44
CA TYR A 59 0.00 8.84 -0.05
C TYR A 59 -0.85 9.27 -1.24
N CYS A 60 -1.50 10.43 -1.18
CA CYS A 60 -2.40 10.91 -2.23
C CYS A 60 -1.81 12.04 -3.10
N ARG A 61 -0.60 12.54 -2.76
CA ARG A 61 0.08 13.66 -3.43
C ARG A 61 -0.71 14.98 -3.44
N PHE A 62 -1.74 15.10 -2.60
CA PHE A 62 -2.49 16.35 -2.46
C PHE A 62 -1.65 17.41 -1.74
N ILE A 63 -1.72 18.65 -2.23
CA ILE A 63 -0.96 19.80 -1.69
C ILE A 63 -1.87 20.62 -0.79
N PHE A 64 -1.45 20.81 0.46
CA PHE A 64 -2.15 21.56 1.49
C PHE A 64 -1.60 22.98 1.61
N THR A 65 -2.44 23.90 2.11
CA THR A 65 -2.01 25.28 2.40
C THR A 65 -1.10 25.34 3.62
N ARG A 66 -1.39 24.53 4.66
CA ARG A 66 -0.66 24.45 5.93
C ARG A 66 -0.04 23.06 6.12
N SER A 67 1.11 23.00 6.78
CA SER A 67 1.81 21.73 7.07
C SER A 67 1.04 20.86 8.09
N ASN A 68 0.38 21.49 9.06
CA ASN A 68 -0.39 20.77 10.08
C ASN A 68 -1.58 20.00 9.47
N ASP A 69 -2.26 20.60 8.49
CA ASP A 69 -3.38 19.96 7.80
C ASP A 69 -2.89 18.75 6.99
N CYS A 70 -1.72 18.86 6.35
CA CYS A 70 -1.07 17.74 5.68
C CYS A 70 -0.76 16.60 6.64
N GLN A 71 -0.16 16.89 7.81
CA GLN A 71 0.16 15.88 8.82
C GLN A 71 -1.09 15.14 9.34
N MET A 72 -2.15 15.88 9.65
CA MET A 72 -3.43 15.30 10.08
C MET A 72 -4.07 14.44 8.98
N HIS A 73 -3.96 14.89 7.73
CA HIS A 73 -4.45 14.14 6.59
C HIS A 73 -3.63 12.86 6.35
N GLU A 74 -2.30 12.90 6.48
CA GLU A 74 -1.42 11.74 6.25
C GLU A 74 -1.83 10.55 7.10
N MET A 75 -2.16 10.76 8.38
CA MET A 75 -2.64 9.70 9.26
C MET A 75 -3.90 9.03 8.72
N ARG A 76 -4.92 9.83 8.34
CA ARG A 76 -6.18 9.29 7.80
C ARG A 76 -6.00 8.65 6.43
N CYS A 77 -5.12 9.22 5.60
CA CYS A 77 -4.86 8.72 4.26
C CYS A 77 -4.12 7.38 4.32
N GLN A 78 -3.20 7.20 5.27
CA GLN A 78 -2.55 5.93 5.54
C GLN A 78 -3.57 4.83 5.89
N PHE A 79 -4.51 5.11 6.80
CA PHE A 79 -5.55 4.15 7.17
C PHE A 79 -6.38 3.73 5.96
N LYS A 80 -6.85 4.70 5.15
CA LYS A 80 -7.61 4.39 3.93
C LYS A 80 -6.82 3.53 2.93
N LEU A 81 -5.53 3.81 2.77
CA LEU A 81 -4.68 3.01 1.89
C LEU A 81 -4.55 1.56 2.39
N GLU A 82 -4.41 1.36 3.70
CA GLU A 82 -4.36 0.03 4.29
C GLU A 82 -5.70 -0.70 4.21
N GLU A 83 -6.83 -0.01 4.38
CA GLU A 83 -8.16 -0.58 4.15
C GLU A 83 -8.33 -1.08 2.72
N ILE A 84 -7.96 -0.27 1.72
CA ILE A 84 -8.00 -0.67 0.30
C ILE A 84 -7.13 -1.90 0.06
N LYS A 85 -5.89 -1.93 0.59
CA LYS A 85 -5.01 -3.10 0.47
C LYS A 85 -5.60 -4.35 1.13
N GLN A 86 -6.28 -4.21 2.26
CA GLN A 86 -6.94 -5.33 2.94
C GLN A 86 -8.12 -5.85 2.12
N GLU A 87 -8.93 -4.96 1.54
CA GLU A 87 -10.03 -5.34 0.65
C GLU A 87 -9.52 -6.07 -0.60
N GLU A 88 -8.46 -5.57 -1.24
CA GLU A 88 -7.81 -6.25 -2.36
C GLU A 88 -7.32 -7.65 -1.99
N LYS A 89 -6.73 -7.82 -0.80
CA LYS A 89 -6.32 -9.14 -0.29
C LYS A 89 -7.54 -10.06 -0.09
N ARG A 90 -8.65 -9.54 0.44
CA ARG A 90 -9.89 -10.31 0.62
C ARG A 90 -10.49 -10.71 -0.72
N LEU A 91 -10.47 -9.84 -1.72
CA LEU A 91 -10.92 -10.13 -3.09
C LEU A 91 -10.06 -11.23 -3.72
N LYS A 92 -8.73 -11.11 -3.68
CA LYS A 92 -7.81 -12.14 -4.19
C LYS A 92 -8.00 -13.49 -3.50
N LEU A 93 -8.32 -13.50 -2.20
CA LEU A 93 -8.61 -14.73 -1.47
C LEU A 93 -9.94 -15.36 -1.92
N LYS A 94 -10.99 -14.55 -2.13
CA LYS A 94 -12.27 -15.02 -2.67
C LYS A 94 -12.11 -15.61 -4.06
N GLU A 95 -11.31 -14.97 -4.93
CA GLU A 95 -10.97 -15.49 -6.25
C GLU A 95 -10.27 -16.85 -6.17
N LYS A 96 -9.30 -17.02 -5.26
CA LYS A 96 -8.62 -18.31 -5.03
C LYS A 96 -9.55 -19.40 -4.51
N MET A 97 -10.59 -19.03 -3.75
CA MET A 97 -11.61 -19.96 -3.26
C MET A 97 -12.74 -20.22 -4.27
N GLY A 98 -12.68 -19.64 -5.48
CA GLY A 98 -13.74 -19.79 -6.48
C GLY A 98 -15.05 -19.09 -6.11
N ILE A 99 -15.02 -18.18 -5.13
CA ILE A 99 -16.19 -17.38 -4.71
C ILE A 99 -16.21 -16.12 -5.58
N PHE A 100 -16.99 -16.15 -6.66
CA PHE A 100 -17.17 -15.00 -7.54
C PHE A 100 -18.35 -14.15 -7.05
N PRO A 101 -18.13 -12.89 -6.62
CA PRO A 101 -19.22 -12.00 -6.26
C PRO A 101 -19.88 -11.45 -7.53
N GLY A 102 -21.05 -12.00 -7.90
CA GLY A 102 -21.87 -11.48 -8.99
C GLY A 102 -22.77 -12.54 -9.62
N PRO A 103 -23.73 -12.16 -10.48
CA PRO A 103 -24.44 -13.10 -11.32
C PRO A 103 -23.43 -13.77 -12.27
N ALA A 104 -23.09 -15.03 -11.99
CA ALA A 104 -22.27 -15.82 -12.89
C ALA A 104 -23.13 -16.30 -14.07
N GLU A 105 -22.76 -15.92 -15.29
CA GLU A 105 -23.33 -16.53 -16.49
C GLU A 105 -22.76 -17.94 -16.62
N VAL A 106 -23.60 -18.96 -16.40
CA VAL A 106 -23.21 -20.36 -16.55
C VAL A 106 -23.66 -20.86 -17.92
N LEU A 107 -22.69 -21.18 -18.77
CA LEU A 107 -22.92 -21.78 -20.08
C LEU A 107 -23.23 -23.28 -19.92
N VAL A 108 -24.50 -23.66 -20.05
CA VAL A 108 -24.93 -25.07 -19.97
C VAL A 108 -25.03 -25.66 -21.38
N LYS A 109 -24.20 -26.66 -21.68
CA LYS A 109 -24.31 -27.42 -22.94
C LYS A 109 -25.51 -28.36 -22.87
N VAL A 110 -26.51 -28.14 -23.73
CA VAL A 110 -27.69 -29.01 -23.85
C VAL A 110 -27.48 -29.99 -25.00
N PRO A 111 -27.56 -31.32 -24.77
CA PRO A 111 -27.47 -32.31 -25.85
C PRO A 111 -28.61 -32.17 -26.87
N LYS A 112 -28.34 -32.45 -28.14
CA LYS A 112 -29.37 -32.47 -29.20
C LYS A 112 -30.46 -33.49 -28.84
N GLY A 113 -31.72 -33.06 -28.86
CA GLY A 113 -32.90 -33.91 -28.59
C GLY A 113 -33.52 -33.76 -27.19
N VAL A 114 -32.94 -32.96 -26.29
CA VAL A 114 -33.52 -32.68 -24.98
C VAL A 114 -34.44 -31.46 -25.05
N GLU A 115 -35.70 -31.62 -24.63
CA GLU A 115 -36.65 -30.50 -24.60
C GLU A 115 -36.24 -29.42 -23.58
N MET A 116 -36.21 -28.17 -24.04
CA MET A 116 -35.86 -26.96 -23.27
C MET A 116 -36.61 -26.81 -21.93
N THR A 117 -37.83 -27.37 -21.83
CA THR A 117 -38.66 -27.40 -20.62
C THR A 117 -37.99 -28.15 -19.47
N THR A 118 -37.37 -29.29 -19.75
CA THR A 118 -36.66 -30.08 -18.72
C THR A 118 -35.41 -29.37 -18.21
N VAL A 119 -34.71 -28.65 -19.10
CA VAL A 119 -33.55 -27.83 -18.74
C VAL A 119 -33.96 -26.67 -17.86
N LYS A 120 -35.03 -25.94 -18.20
CA LYS A 120 -35.55 -24.83 -17.36
C LYS A 120 -35.95 -25.30 -15.96
N GLN A 121 -36.60 -26.45 -15.83
CA GLN A 121 -36.97 -27.01 -14.52
C GLN A 121 -35.75 -27.45 -13.72
N ARG A 122 -34.75 -28.07 -14.37
CA ARG A 122 -33.48 -28.43 -13.72
C ARG A 122 -32.70 -27.21 -13.26
N VAL A 123 -32.59 -26.18 -14.09
CA VAL A 123 -31.98 -24.89 -13.73
C VAL A 123 -32.70 -24.30 -12.52
N LYS A 124 -34.04 -24.18 -12.56
CA LYS A 124 -34.83 -23.62 -11.45
C LYS A 124 -34.64 -24.39 -10.13
N LYS A 125 -34.55 -25.73 -10.18
CA LYS A 125 -34.23 -26.57 -9.01
C LYS A 125 -32.80 -26.38 -8.52
N LEU A 126 -31.82 -26.27 -9.42
CA LEU A 126 -30.42 -26.00 -9.08
C LEU A 126 -30.26 -24.62 -8.46
N THR A 127 -30.89 -23.59 -9.02
CA THR A 127 -30.89 -22.23 -8.47
C THR A 127 -31.51 -22.21 -7.08
N TYR A 128 -32.65 -22.87 -6.89
CA TYR A 128 -33.29 -22.98 -5.57
C TYR A 128 -32.39 -23.69 -4.56
N LYS A 129 -31.78 -24.83 -4.92
CA LYS A 129 -30.82 -25.53 -4.07
C LYS A 129 -29.62 -24.66 -3.69
N LEU A 130 -28.98 -23.99 -4.65
CA LEU A 130 -27.84 -23.11 -4.40
C LEU A 130 -28.18 -21.92 -3.48
N LEU A 131 -29.41 -21.38 -3.59
CA LEU A 131 -29.87 -20.26 -2.76
C LEU A 131 -30.29 -20.68 -1.34
N THR A 132 -30.84 -21.89 -1.18
CA THR A 132 -31.37 -22.38 0.11
C THR A 132 -30.36 -23.20 0.90
N GLN A 133 -29.43 -23.85 0.21
CA GLN A 133 -28.35 -24.67 0.76
C GLN A 133 -27.10 -24.38 -0.05
N PRO A 134 -26.33 -23.31 0.30
CA PRO A 134 -25.05 -23.10 -0.35
C PRO A 134 -24.19 -24.34 -0.09
N ASN A 135 -23.86 -25.07 -1.15
CA ASN A 135 -22.91 -26.17 -1.06
C ASN A 135 -21.54 -25.56 -0.72
N ILE A 136 -21.21 -25.56 0.57
CA ILE A 136 -19.85 -25.31 1.04
C ILE A 136 -19.07 -26.58 0.67
N PHE A 137 -18.29 -26.51 -0.41
CA PHE A 137 -17.33 -27.56 -0.70
C PHE A 137 -16.18 -27.42 0.30
N GLU A 138 -16.21 -28.18 1.38
CA GLU A 138 -15.07 -28.35 2.27
C GLU A 138 -14.06 -29.29 1.59
N GLY A 139 -13.23 -28.73 0.70
CA GLY A 139 -12.15 -29.46 0.05
C GLY A 139 -11.50 -28.68 -1.09
N ASP A 140 -10.21 -28.95 -1.33
CA ASP A 140 -9.46 -28.42 -2.47
C ASP A 140 -10.14 -28.87 -3.79
N VAL A 141 -10.74 -27.92 -4.51
CA VAL A 141 -11.45 -28.14 -5.77
C VAL A 141 -10.44 -28.37 -6.91
N ARG A 142 -9.69 -29.49 -6.86
CA ARG A 142 -8.74 -29.87 -7.92
C ARG A 142 -9.28 -30.91 -8.90
N ASP A 143 -10.37 -31.60 -8.56
CA ASP A 143 -10.82 -32.77 -9.32
C ASP A 143 -12.27 -32.66 -9.84
N LEU A 144 -12.67 -31.51 -10.36
CA LEU A 144 -13.83 -31.47 -11.26
C LEU A 144 -13.35 -31.77 -12.68
N GLN A 145 -13.21 -33.07 -12.99
CA GLN A 145 -13.10 -33.52 -14.39
C GLN A 145 -14.43 -33.20 -15.10
N MET A 146 -14.35 -32.30 -16.09
CA MET A 146 -15.43 -32.00 -17.04
C MET A 146 -15.56 -33.07 -18.12
#